data_AF-A0ABD5IG36-F1
#
_entry.id   AF-A0ABD5IG36-F1
#
_cell.length_a   1.000
_cell.length_b   1.000
_cell.length_c   1.000
_cell.angle_alpha   90.00
_cell.angle_beta   90.00
_cell.angle_gamma   90.00
#
_symmetry.space_group_name_H-M   'P 1'
#
loop_
_entity.id
_entity.type
_entity.pdbx_description
1 polymer ?
#
loop_
_entity_poly.entity_id
_entity_poly.type
_entity_poly.pdbx_seq_one_letter_code
_entity_poly.pdbx_strand_id
1 'polypeptide(L)'
;MKNNLENQDIKTDKPLAMSYEALKADRDAQQKRADALAVENANQRDWMNKCSELWDAGCELDDLLCLIPETPATDAALAAIEARGVEKFADFLDSPIDGKHCFQHEVGLARHFASTLREAK
;
A
#
# COMPACT_ATOMS: atom_id res chain seq x y z
N MET A 1 -54.44 20.50 11.64
CA MET A 1 -53.26 20.79 10.81
C MET A 1 -52.41 19.54 10.74
N LYS A 2 -52.31 18.88 9.58
CA LYS A 2 -51.48 17.69 9.40
C LYS A 2 -50.03 18.14 9.14
N ASN A 3 -49.11 17.53 9.86
CA ASN A 3 -47.70 17.90 9.91
C ASN A 3 -46.99 17.27 8.68
N ASN A 4 -46.65 18.07 7.68
CA ASN A 4 -46.06 17.61 6.41
C ASN A 4 -44.52 17.73 6.44
N LEU A 5 -43.88 17.05 7.39
CA LEU A 5 -42.41 17.08 7.54
C LEU A 5 -41.75 15.71 7.34
N GLU A 6 -42.45 14.73 6.74
CA GLU A 6 -41.81 13.52 6.21
C GLU A 6 -41.38 13.80 4.76
N ASN A 7 -40.09 13.58 4.47
CA ASN A 7 -39.38 13.84 3.21
C ASN A 7 -38.88 15.26 2.97
N GLN A 8 -37.86 15.65 3.73
CA GLN A 8 -36.76 16.40 3.13
C GLN A 8 -35.64 15.42 2.81
N ASP A 9 -35.55 15.04 1.53
CA ASP A 9 -34.40 14.36 0.94
C ASP A 9 -33.18 15.30 1.04
N ILE A 10 -32.53 15.31 2.21
CA ILE A 10 -31.20 15.90 2.33
C ILE A 10 -30.26 14.92 1.60
N LYS A 11 -30.11 15.13 0.29
CA LYS A 11 -29.01 14.56 -0.48
C LYS A 11 -27.73 15.15 0.08
N THR A 12 -27.18 14.50 1.11
CA THR A 12 -25.80 14.71 1.46
C THR A 12 -24.99 14.05 0.35
N ASP A 13 -24.41 14.86 -0.53
CA ASP A 13 -23.30 14.46 -1.43
C ASP A 13 -22.04 14.17 -0.59
N LYS A 14 -22.18 13.41 0.49
CA LYS A 14 -21.08 12.87 1.25
C LYS A 14 -20.61 11.62 0.51
N PRO A 15 -19.31 11.48 0.22
CA PRO A 15 -18.80 10.23 -0.32
C PRO A 15 -19.26 9.10 0.61
N LEU A 16 -19.87 8.05 0.04
CA LEU A 16 -20.26 6.85 0.77
C LEU A 16 -19.03 6.39 1.57
N ALA A 17 -19.08 6.56 2.89
CA ALA A 17 -18.05 6.02 3.76
C ALA A 17 -17.93 4.53 3.47
N MET A 18 -16.70 4.03 3.33
CA MET A 18 -16.44 2.58 3.19
C MET A 18 -17.32 1.82 4.18
N SER A 19 -17.95 0.73 3.73
CA SER A 19 -18.75 -0.10 4.62
C SER A 19 -17.88 -0.58 5.78
N TYR A 20 -18.52 -0.86 6.93
CA TYR A 20 -17.81 -1.39 8.10
C TYR A 20 -16.94 -2.61 7.75
N GLU A 21 -17.45 -3.49 6.89
CA GLU A 21 -16.72 -4.67 6.42
C GLU A 21 -15.48 -4.30 5.58
N ALA A 22 -15.57 -3.27 4.73
CA ALA A 22 -14.44 -2.81 3.94
C ALA A 22 -13.33 -2.20 4.82
N LEU A 23 -13.71 -1.43 5.85
CA LEU A 23 -12.75 -0.87 6.82
C LEU A 23 -12.07 -1.95 7.65
N LYS A 24 -12.84 -2.96 8.09
CA LYS A 24 -12.31 -4.10 8.83
C LYS A 24 -11.32 -4.90 7.99
N ALA A 25 -11.65 -5.16 6.72
CA ALA A 25 -10.75 -5.85 5.80
C ALA A 25 -9.44 -5.07 5.55
N ASP A 26 -9.52 -3.74 5.39
CA ASP A 26 -8.33 -2.91 5.23
C ASP A 26 -7.45 -2.92 6.48
N ARG A 27 -8.06 -2.78 7.68
CA ARG A 27 -7.35 -2.90 8.96
C ARG A 27 -6.63 -4.24 9.07
N ASP A 28 -7.31 -5.34 8.77
CA ASP A 28 -6.74 -6.69 8.84
C ASP A 28 -5.58 -6.86 7.84
N ALA A 29 -5.69 -6.28 6.64
CA ALA A 29 -4.63 -6.29 5.65
C ALA A 29 -3.41 -5.45 6.10
N GLN A 30 -3.64 -4.29 6.70
CA GLN A 30 -2.58 -3.45 7.25
C GLN A 30 -1.87 -4.14 8.42
N GLN A 31 -2.61 -4.79 9.32
CA GLN A 31 -2.02 -5.53 10.44
C GLN A 31 -1.09 -6.63 9.94
N LYS A 32 -1.52 -7.42 8.94
CA LYS A 32 -0.68 -8.47 8.35
C LYS A 32 0.64 -7.93 7.77
N ARG A 33 0.59 -6.76 7.11
CA ARG A 33 1.81 -6.10 6.60
C ARG A 33 2.71 -5.62 7.73
N ALA A 34 2.14 -5.04 8.77
CA ALA A 34 2.89 -4.58 9.94
C ALA A 34 3.59 -5.76 10.64
N ASP A 35 2.89 -6.89 10.81
CA ASP A 35 3.46 -8.09 11.42
C ASP A 35 4.61 -8.66 10.57
N ALA A 36 4.45 -8.71 9.24
CA ALA A 36 5.51 -9.16 8.33
C ALA A 36 6.75 -8.26 8.39
N LEU A 37 6.57 -6.93 8.38
CA LEU A 37 7.65 -5.96 8.53
C LEU A 37 8.33 -6.07 9.91
N ALA A 38 7.57 -6.34 10.96
CA ALA A 38 8.14 -6.53 12.29
C ALA A 38 9.06 -7.76 12.37
N VAL A 39 8.69 -8.85 11.71
CA VAL A 39 9.53 -10.06 11.59
C VAL A 39 10.80 -9.77 10.77
N GLU A 40 10.66 -9.13 9.61
CA GLU A 40 11.79 -8.75 8.77
C GLU A 40 12.78 -7.83 9.51
N ASN A 41 12.27 -6.80 10.19
CA ASN A 41 13.09 -5.89 11.01
C ASN A 41 13.80 -6.61 12.16
N ALA A 42 13.16 -7.61 12.78
CA ALA A 42 13.81 -8.43 13.80
C ALA A 42 14.98 -9.22 13.21
N ASN A 43 14.79 -9.85 12.05
CA ASN A 43 15.85 -10.60 11.37
C ASN A 43 17.03 -9.69 10.96
N GLN A 44 16.75 -8.50 10.42
CA GLN A 44 17.79 -7.53 10.06
C GLN A 44 18.56 -7.05 11.29
N ARG A 45 17.85 -6.73 12.38
CA ARG A 45 18.48 -6.32 13.64
C ARG A 45 19.40 -7.43 14.18
N ASP A 46 18.93 -8.67 14.17
CA ASP A 46 19.71 -9.79 14.69
C ASP A 46 20.96 -10.04 13.83
N TRP A 47 20.87 -9.90 12.50
CA TRP A 47 22.02 -9.91 11.60
C TRP A 47 23.00 -8.77 11.90
N MET A 48 22.51 -7.54 12.07
CA MET A 48 23.34 -6.38 12.42
C MET A 48 24.07 -6.55 13.75
N ASN A 49 23.40 -7.08 14.76
CA ASN A 49 24.02 -7.36 16.06
C ASN A 49 25.15 -8.39 15.92
N LYS A 50 24.93 -9.45 15.14
CA LYS A 50 25.96 -10.45 14.85
C LYS A 50 27.17 -9.83 14.13
N CYS A 51 26.93 -8.95 13.15
CA CYS A 51 28.00 -8.22 12.48
C CYS A 51 28.82 -7.40 13.48
N SER A 52 28.15 -6.69 14.39
CA SER A 52 28.82 -5.88 15.42
C SER A 52 29.67 -6.75 16.36
N GLU A 53 29.14 -7.88 16.83
CA GLU A 53 29.87 -8.80 17.71
C GLU A 53 31.14 -9.36 17.06
N LEU A 54 31.05 -9.74 15.79
CA LEU A 54 32.21 -10.26 15.04
C LEU A 54 33.25 -9.17 14.78
N TRP A 55 32.79 -7.96 14.44
CA TRP A 55 33.68 -6.81 14.27
C TRP A 55 34.46 -6.50 15.54
N ASP A 56 33.78 -6.44 16.69
CA ASP A 56 34.40 -6.16 17.99
C ASP A 56 35.38 -7.27 18.42
N ALA A 57 35.13 -8.51 18.00
CA ALA A 57 36.03 -9.64 18.22
C ALA A 57 37.24 -9.68 17.27
N GLY A 58 37.29 -8.80 16.25
CA GLY A 58 38.30 -8.82 15.20
C GLY A 58 38.18 -10.03 14.26
N CYS A 59 36.98 -10.60 14.13
CA CYS A 59 36.68 -11.69 13.23
C CYS A 59 36.36 -11.19 11.81
N GLU A 60 36.63 -12.03 10.82
CA GLU A 60 36.24 -11.78 9.42
C GLU A 60 34.71 -11.80 9.27
N LEU A 61 34.20 -10.88 8.42
CA LEU A 61 32.78 -10.70 8.16
C LEU A 61 32.31 -11.30 6.85
N ASP A 62 33.22 -11.73 5.97
CA ASP A 62 32.92 -12.16 4.60
C ASP A 62 31.83 -13.24 4.54
N ASP A 63 31.90 -14.24 5.43
CA ASP A 63 30.90 -15.31 5.50
C ASP A 63 29.50 -14.80 5.90
N LEU A 64 29.44 -13.74 6.73
CA LEU A 64 28.17 -13.15 7.18
C LEU A 64 27.59 -12.16 6.16
N LEU A 65 28.43 -11.50 5.37
CA LEU A 65 28.02 -10.66 4.26
C LEU A 65 27.36 -11.48 3.13
N CYS A 66 27.73 -12.74 2.97
CA CYS A 66 27.00 -13.67 2.09
C CYS A 66 25.60 -14.07 2.63
N LEU A 67 25.27 -13.70 3.86
CA LEU A 67 24.01 -14.05 4.54
C LEU A 67 23.16 -12.81 4.85
N ILE A 68 23.33 -11.72 4.11
CA ILE A 68 22.48 -10.53 4.24
C ILE A 68 21.00 -10.95 4.09
N PRO A 69 20.13 -10.65 5.07
CA PRO A 69 18.72 -10.99 4.98
C PRO A 69 18.03 -10.25 3.81
N GLU A 70 17.21 -10.98 3.06
CA GLU A 70 16.32 -10.38 2.06
C GLU A 70 15.20 -9.56 2.73
N THR A 71 14.57 -8.67 1.94
CA THR A 71 13.56 -7.72 2.42
C THR A 71 12.21 -7.80 1.70
N PRO A 72 11.61 -9.00 1.54
CA PRO A 72 10.41 -9.17 0.71
C PRO A 72 9.18 -8.43 1.23
N ALA A 73 9.05 -8.20 2.54
CA ALA A 73 7.94 -7.42 3.09
C ALA A 73 8.12 -5.93 2.78
N THR A 74 9.37 -5.44 2.80
CA THR A 74 9.72 -4.08 2.35
C THR A 74 9.47 -3.91 0.85
N ASP A 75 9.90 -4.86 0.02
CA ASP A 75 9.70 -4.82 -1.43
C ASP A 75 8.21 -4.80 -1.80
N ALA A 76 7.41 -5.65 -1.17
CA ALA A 76 5.96 -5.65 -1.33
C ALA A 76 5.31 -4.34 -0.87
N ALA A 77 5.83 -3.71 0.20
CA ALA A 77 5.35 -2.42 0.68
C ALA A 77 5.68 -1.29 -0.31
N LEU A 78 6.88 -1.31 -0.91
CA LEU A 78 7.29 -0.36 -1.96
C LEU A 78 6.43 -0.53 -3.21
N ALA A 79 6.26 -1.75 -3.71
CA ALA A 79 5.42 -2.03 -4.87
C ALA A 79 3.95 -1.57 -4.65
N ALA A 80 3.43 -1.72 -3.42
CA ALA A 80 2.13 -1.19 -3.05
C ALA A 80 2.09 0.35 -3.00
N ILE A 81 3.17 1.03 -2.61
CA ILE A 81 3.29 2.50 -2.68
C ILE A 81 3.27 2.97 -4.13
N GLU A 82 4.07 2.34 -4.98
CA GLU A 82 4.17 2.65 -6.41
C GLU A 82 2.82 2.45 -7.11
N ALA A 83 2.15 1.32 -6.88
CA ALA A 83 0.83 1.05 -7.41
C ALA A 83 -0.19 2.13 -7.02
N ARG A 84 -0.19 2.58 -5.76
CA ARG A 84 -1.06 3.70 -5.32
C ARG A 84 -0.72 5.02 -6.01
N GLY A 85 0.56 5.25 -6.32
CA GLY A 85 0.98 6.42 -7.10
C GLY A 85 0.39 6.38 -8.51
N VAL A 86 0.46 5.23 -9.18
CA VAL A 86 -0.10 5.02 -10.51
C VAL A 86 -1.64 5.11 -10.50
N GLU A 87 -2.30 4.59 -9.47
CA GLU A 87 -3.77 4.71 -9.32
C GLU A 87 -4.20 6.17 -9.21
N LYS A 88 -3.50 6.99 -8.41
CA LYS A 88 -3.76 8.43 -8.34
C LYS A 88 -3.56 9.14 -9.68
N PHE A 89 -2.57 8.71 -10.45
CA PHE A 89 -2.35 9.22 -11.80
C PHE A 89 -3.48 8.81 -12.75
N ALA A 90 -3.96 7.57 -12.66
CA ALA A 90 -5.11 7.11 -13.43
C ALA A 90 -6.37 7.93 -13.08
N ASP A 91 -6.62 8.21 -11.80
CA ASP A 91 -7.76 9.04 -11.36
C ASP A 91 -7.64 10.49 -11.87
N PHE A 92 -6.41 11.03 -11.94
CA PHE A 92 -6.16 12.32 -12.57
C PHE A 92 -6.50 12.30 -14.06
N LEU A 93 -6.08 11.27 -14.81
CA LEU A 93 -6.39 11.12 -16.24
C LEU A 93 -7.89 10.89 -16.50
N ASP A 94 -8.57 10.21 -15.57
CA ASP A 94 -10.01 9.94 -15.64
C ASP A 94 -10.83 11.18 -15.27
N SER A 95 -10.21 12.24 -14.76
CA SER A 95 -10.91 13.49 -14.44
C SER A 95 -11.38 14.19 -15.74
N PRO A 96 -12.66 14.59 -15.83
CA PRO A 96 -13.19 15.18 -17.05
C PRO A 96 -12.60 16.57 -17.31
N ILE A 97 -12.21 16.82 -18.56
CA ILE A 97 -11.78 18.14 -19.06
C ILE A 97 -12.93 18.68 -19.91
N ASP A 98 -13.46 19.85 -19.57
CA ASP A 98 -14.65 20.44 -20.20
C ASP A 98 -15.85 19.47 -20.25
N GLY A 99 -16.01 18.67 -19.19
CA GLY A 99 -17.08 17.67 -19.07
C GLY A 99 -16.88 16.40 -19.90
N LYS A 100 -15.70 16.18 -20.49
CA LYS A 100 -15.39 14.99 -21.30
C LYS A 100 -14.20 14.21 -20.73
N HIS A 101 -14.31 12.88 -20.75
CA HIS A 101 -13.20 11.98 -20.45
C HIS A 101 -12.34 11.78 -21.71
N CYS A 102 -11.14 12.36 -21.72
CA CYS A 102 -10.30 12.42 -22.92
C CYS A 102 -9.26 11.29 -23.01
N PHE A 103 -8.96 10.62 -21.90
CA PHE A 103 -7.80 9.71 -21.77
C PHE A 103 -8.19 8.29 -21.33
N GLN A 104 -9.36 7.80 -21.76
CA GLN A 104 -9.92 6.53 -21.30
C GLN A 104 -9.00 5.33 -21.57
N HIS A 105 -8.26 5.35 -22.68
CA HIS A 105 -7.30 4.30 -23.01
C HIS A 105 -6.12 4.30 -22.03
N GLU A 106 -5.55 5.47 -21.76
CA GLU A 106 -4.41 5.68 -20.86
C GLU A 106 -4.79 5.36 -19.40
N VAL A 107 -6.02 5.69 -18.98
CA VAL A 107 -6.57 5.29 -17.68
C VAL A 107 -6.56 3.77 -17.54
N GLY A 108 -6.99 3.04 -18.58
CA GLY A 108 -6.97 1.58 -18.60
C GLY A 108 -5.55 1.02 -18.48
N LEU A 109 -4.59 1.59 -19.22
CA LEU A 109 -3.17 1.21 -19.15
C LEU A 109 -2.56 1.47 -17.76
N ALA A 110 -2.83 2.63 -17.18
CA ALA A 110 -2.34 2.99 -15.85
C ALA A 110 -2.91 2.04 -14.78
N ARG A 111 -4.22 1.76 -14.81
CA ARG A 111 -4.85 0.80 -13.89
C ARG A 111 -4.29 -0.61 -14.05
N HIS A 112 -4.04 -1.07 -15.28
CA HIS A 112 -3.40 -2.36 -15.54
C HIS A 112 -1.97 -2.39 -14.97
N PHE A 113 -1.16 -1.35 -15.22
CA PHE A 113 0.20 -1.27 -14.70
C PHE A 113 0.23 -1.28 -13.17
N ALA A 114 -0.68 -0.54 -12.51
CA ALA A 114 -0.82 -0.59 -11.06
C ALA A 114 -1.12 -2.02 -10.54
N SER A 115 -1.93 -2.81 -11.25
CA SER A 115 -2.18 -4.22 -10.89
C SER A 115 -0.89 -5.05 -10.97
N THR A 116 -0.10 -4.87 -12.05
CA THR A 116 1.16 -5.62 -12.22
C THR A 116 2.18 -5.32 -11.11
N LEU A 117 2.22 -4.09 -10.60
CA LEU A 117 3.05 -3.73 -9.45
C LEU A 117 2.59 -4.42 -8.17
N ARG A 118 1.29 -4.61 -7.97
CA ARG A 118 0.75 -5.32 -6.78
C ARG A 118 0.99 -6.83 -6.83
N GLU A 119 1.16 -7.38 -8.02
CA GLU A 119 1.43 -8.80 -8.26
C GLU A 119 2.93 -9.14 -8.27
N ALA A 120 3.79 -8.13 -8.48
CA ALA A 120 5.22 -8.27 -8.35
C ALA A 120 5.59 -8.69 -6.92
N LYS A 121 6.29 -9.81 -6.81
CA LYS A 121 6.81 -10.37 -5.57
C LYS A 121 8.30 -10.12 -5.48
#